data_AF-A0AAV5FJM7-F1
#
_entry.id   AF-A0AAV5FJM7-F1
#
_cell.length_a   1.000
_cell.length_b   1.000
_cell.length_c   1.000
_cell.angle_alpha   90.00
_cell.angle_beta   90.00
_cell.angle_gamma   90.00
#
_symmetry.space_group_name_H-M   'P 1'
#
loop_
_entity.id
_entity.type
_entity.pdbx_description
1 polymer ?
#
loop_
_entity_poly.entity_id
_entity_poly.type
_entity_poly.pdbx_seq_one_letter_code
_entity_poly.pdbx_strand_id
1 'polypeptide(L)'
;MDCRVDGESAGDRQAADLTARLPEDVLVDVLRRLAPQDLAASRCVCEARRAMIGTRRLLRAKLLPLWLGGIFINFHSYFISELFARLSASYPVVSGKLDFLPDRNESWSEVSDHCNGLPIVEVYDKKVPDHSVDYVLNPATRWCARLPPLSTLASPAPTMETGPYEDRYGPYENIYDKYLVYDPTVSLHYKVFLIRRFHSRIESRDLHYDAYMKKLDPAMEQSEWPPSPCIIHVYSSKIGKWEERSFVQEGKAAGTIADMRLSWPYD
;
A
#
# COMPACT_ATOMS: atom_id res chain seq x y z
N MET A 1 -13.77 15.36 64.78
CA MET A 1 -12.79 14.89 63.79
C MET A 1 -13.55 14.72 62.50
N ASP A 2 -13.35 15.62 61.53
CA ASP A 2 -13.63 15.33 60.13
C ASP A 2 -12.87 16.35 59.29
N CYS A 3 -11.72 15.90 58.77
CA CYS A 3 -10.88 16.66 57.85
C CYS A 3 -11.32 16.32 56.43
N ARG A 4 -11.89 17.30 55.73
CA ARG A 4 -11.97 17.31 54.27
C ARG A 4 -10.55 17.34 53.69
N VAL A 5 -10.26 16.42 52.78
CA VAL A 5 -9.04 16.43 51.96
C VAL A 5 -9.48 16.75 50.53
N ASP A 6 -9.39 18.02 50.18
CA ASP A 6 -9.39 18.45 48.78
C ASP A 6 -7.97 18.25 48.24
N GLY A 7 -7.77 17.12 47.56
CA GLY A 7 -6.56 16.81 46.82
C GLY A 7 -6.78 17.04 45.33
N GLU A 8 -7.00 18.29 44.92
CA GLU A 8 -7.00 18.64 43.49
C GLU A 8 -5.56 18.64 42.97
N SER A 9 -5.28 17.65 42.12
CA SER A 9 -4.02 17.40 41.44
C SER A 9 -3.46 18.65 40.75
N ALA A 10 -2.31 19.13 41.24
CA ALA A 10 -1.55 20.25 40.67
C ALA A 10 -1.08 20.02 39.22
N GLY A 11 -1.16 18.79 38.70
CA GLY A 11 -0.76 18.45 37.34
C GLY A 11 -1.76 18.90 36.25
N ASP A 12 -3.06 18.95 36.58
CA ASP A 12 -4.11 19.30 35.60
C ASP A 12 -4.25 20.81 35.41
N ARG A 13 -4.00 21.60 36.47
CA ARG A 13 -4.05 23.07 36.42
C ARG A 13 -2.95 23.68 35.54
N GLN A 14 -1.81 23.02 35.41
CA GLN A 14 -0.67 23.55 34.65
C GLN A 14 -0.78 23.28 33.13
N ALA A 15 -1.50 22.23 32.73
CA ALA A 15 -1.81 21.95 31.32
C ALA A 15 -2.88 22.92 30.77
N ALA A 16 -3.82 23.35 31.61
CA ALA A 16 -4.82 24.36 31.27
C ALA A 16 -4.24 25.78 31.12
N ASP A 17 -3.21 26.15 31.89
CA ASP A 17 -2.66 27.51 31.92
C ASP A 17 -1.90 27.91 30.62
N LEU A 18 -1.33 26.96 29.89
CA LEU A 18 -0.60 27.26 28.65
C LEU A 18 -1.50 27.47 27.41
N THR A 19 -2.69 26.86 27.40
CA THR A 19 -3.67 27.08 26.31
C THR A 19 -4.45 28.38 26.50
N ALA A 20 -4.49 28.93 27.72
CA ALA A 20 -5.13 30.20 28.04
C ALA A 20 -4.26 31.45 27.73
N ARG A 21 -2.93 31.30 27.56
CA ARG A 21 -1.99 32.42 27.44
C ARG A 21 -1.47 32.72 26.04
N LEU A 22 -1.63 31.80 25.10
CA LEU A 22 -1.16 31.95 23.71
C LEU A 22 -2.33 31.72 22.75
N PRO A 23 -2.54 32.60 21.76
CA PRO A 23 -3.45 32.35 20.65
C PRO A 23 -3.14 31.02 19.95
N GLU A 24 -4.18 30.26 19.57
CA GLU A 24 -4.03 28.91 19.01
C GLU A 24 -3.14 28.88 17.75
N ASP A 25 -3.20 29.92 16.93
CA ASP A 25 -2.38 30.12 15.73
C ASP A 25 -0.88 30.23 16.06
N VAL A 26 -0.52 30.97 17.10
CA VAL A 26 0.88 31.10 17.55
C VAL A 26 1.41 29.77 18.08
N LEU A 27 0.59 29.06 18.86
CA LEU A 27 0.95 27.74 19.39
C LEU A 27 1.12 26.71 18.26
N VAL A 28 0.28 26.76 17.24
CA VAL A 28 0.42 25.93 16.03
C VAL A 28 1.72 26.24 15.29
N ASP A 29 2.11 27.51 15.17
CA ASP A 29 3.38 27.88 14.52
C ASP A 29 4.62 27.42 15.29
N VAL A 30 4.58 27.42 16.62
CA VAL A 30 5.63 26.81 17.45
C VAL A 30 5.68 25.30 17.23
N LEU A 31 4.52 24.63 17.25
CA LEU A 31 4.43 23.18 17.03
C LEU A 31 4.91 22.77 15.63
N ARG A 32 4.68 23.58 14.59
CA ARG A 32 5.18 23.34 13.21
C ARG A 32 6.70 23.30 13.11
N ARG A 33 7.40 23.96 14.03
CA ARG A 33 8.87 24.05 14.05
C ARG A 33 9.51 22.86 14.76
N LEU A 34 8.74 22.08 15.52
CA LEU A 34 9.25 20.89 16.19
C LEU A 34 9.63 19.79 15.19
N ALA A 35 10.61 18.97 15.58
CA ALA A 35 10.92 17.74 14.86
C ALA A 35 9.72 16.78 14.92
N PRO A 36 9.58 15.84 13.97
CA PRO A 36 8.44 14.91 13.95
C PRO A 36 8.27 14.13 15.26
N GLN A 37 9.37 13.75 15.91
CA GLN A 37 9.39 13.00 17.17
C GLN A 37 8.87 13.84 18.34
N ASP A 38 9.35 15.08 18.47
CA ASP A 38 8.91 16.01 19.53
C ASP A 38 7.45 16.43 19.33
N LEU A 39 7.01 16.58 18.08
CA LEU A 39 5.63 16.86 17.75
C LEU A 39 4.72 15.66 18.08
N ALA A 40 5.20 14.43 17.92
CA ALA A 40 4.49 13.22 18.30
C ALA A 40 4.41 13.09 19.84
N ALA A 41 5.49 13.40 20.55
CA ALA A 41 5.49 13.47 22.01
C ALA A 41 4.53 14.55 22.52
N SER A 42 4.51 15.73 21.89
CA SER A 42 3.60 16.84 22.22
C SER A 42 2.12 16.45 22.06
N ARG A 43 1.81 15.63 21.06
CA ARG A 43 0.46 15.07 20.84
C ARG A 43 -0.02 14.16 21.98
N CYS A 44 0.89 13.58 22.76
CA CYS A 44 0.57 12.70 23.88
C CYS A 44 0.34 13.45 25.20
N VAL A 45 0.64 14.76 25.27
CA VAL A 45 0.59 15.53 26.52
C VAL A 45 -0.84 15.79 27.01
N CYS A 46 -1.74 16.23 26.13
CA CYS A 46 -3.15 16.49 26.49
C CYS A 46 -4.08 16.44 25.26
N GLU A 47 -5.39 16.37 25.52
CA GLU A 47 -6.41 16.32 24.46
C GLU A 47 -6.42 17.57 23.58
N ALA A 48 -6.24 18.76 24.14
CA ALA A 48 -6.19 20.02 23.37
C ALA A 48 -5.03 20.02 22.35
N ARG A 49 -3.82 19.61 22.76
CA ARG A 49 -2.68 19.46 21.84
C ARG A 49 -2.93 18.37 20.80
N ARG A 50 -3.53 17.25 21.21
CA ARG A 50 -3.91 16.17 20.28
C ARG A 50 -4.89 16.65 19.22
N ALA A 51 -5.93 17.38 19.62
CA ALA A 51 -6.94 17.95 18.75
C ALA A 51 -6.35 19.00 17.80
N MET A 52 -5.53 19.94 18.29
CA MET A 52 -4.88 20.93 17.45
C MET A 52 -3.93 20.29 16.41
N ILE A 53 -3.02 19.41 16.85
CA ILE A 53 -2.07 18.73 15.97
C ILE A 53 -2.80 17.87 14.92
N GLY A 54 -3.89 17.21 15.33
CA GLY A 54 -4.74 16.39 14.46
C GLY A 54 -5.51 17.23 13.43
N THR A 55 -6.22 18.25 13.90
CA THR A 55 -7.06 19.14 13.07
C THR A 55 -6.21 19.89 12.04
N ARG A 56 -5.05 20.39 12.46
CA ARG A 56 -4.10 21.10 11.58
C ARG A 56 -3.15 20.15 10.84
N ARG A 57 -3.29 18.83 11.03
CA ARG A 57 -2.50 17.77 10.37
C ARG A 57 -0.98 17.98 10.45
N LEU A 58 -0.48 18.54 11.56
CA LEU A 58 0.91 19.02 11.66
C LEU A 58 1.93 17.88 11.56
N LEU A 59 1.62 16.72 12.14
CA LEU A 59 2.45 15.51 11.99
C LEU A 59 2.47 15.02 10.54
N ARG A 60 1.34 15.11 9.84
CA ARG A 60 1.20 14.62 8.47
C ARG A 60 1.94 15.49 7.46
N ALA A 61 1.98 16.80 7.69
CA ALA A 61 2.78 17.72 6.88
C ALA A 61 4.28 17.39 6.92
N LYS A 62 4.76 16.80 8.04
CA LYS A 62 6.15 16.35 8.20
C LYS A 62 6.40 14.90 7.75
N LEU A 63 5.34 14.14 7.48
CA LEU A 63 5.40 12.75 6.99
C LEU A 63 5.36 12.67 5.46
N LEU A 64 5.12 13.80 4.77
CA LEU A 64 5.29 13.86 3.33
C LEU A 64 6.74 13.56 2.97
N PRO A 65 6.99 12.76 1.91
CA PRO A 65 8.29 12.76 1.27
C PRO A 65 8.50 14.15 0.66
N LEU A 66 9.02 15.08 1.47
CA LEU A 66 9.40 16.43 1.00
C LEU A 66 10.56 16.36 -0.01
N TRP A 67 11.19 15.18 -0.12
CA TRP A 67 12.36 14.91 -0.95
C TRP A 67 12.28 13.47 -1.48
N LEU A 68 12.76 13.26 -2.70
CA LEU A 68 12.95 11.93 -3.27
C LEU A 68 14.16 11.27 -2.59
N GLY A 69 13.92 10.30 -1.72
CA GLY A 69 14.98 9.58 -0.98
C GLY A 69 15.78 8.59 -1.84
N GLY A 70 15.20 8.12 -2.95
CA GLY A 70 15.81 7.17 -3.87
C GLY A 70 14.78 6.59 -4.83
N ILE A 71 15.25 5.74 -5.74
CA ILE A 71 14.42 5.02 -6.71
C ILE A 71 14.66 3.52 -6.56
N PHE A 72 13.59 2.73 -6.65
CA PHE A 72 13.70 1.28 -6.80
C PHE A 72 13.80 0.94 -8.28
N ILE A 73 14.71 0.04 -8.63
CA ILE A 73 14.84 -0.51 -9.99
C ILE A 73 14.62 -2.02 -9.90
N ASN A 74 13.66 -2.52 -10.68
CA ASN A 74 13.38 -3.94 -10.80
C ASN A 74 14.27 -4.55 -11.88
N PHE A 75 14.97 -5.61 -11.55
CA PHE A 75 15.73 -6.42 -12.49
C PHE A 75 14.98 -7.74 -12.72
N HIS A 76 14.06 -7.72 -13.68
CA HIS A 76 13.12 -8.82 -13.96
C HIS A 76 13.76 -10.18 -14.19
N SER A 77 14.94 -10.24 -14.81
CA SER A 77 15.65 -11.50 -15.02
C SER A 77 16.12 -12.17 -13.72
N TYR A 78 16.17 -11.42 -12.62
CA TYR A 78 16.63 -11.90 -11.32
C TYR A 78 15.51 -11.91 -10.27
N PHE A 79 14.35 -11.31 -10.55
CA PHE A 79 13.24 -11.12 -9.60
C PHE A 79 13.64 -10.31 -8.36
N ILE A 80 14.34 -9.18 -8.59
CA ILE A 80 14.95 -8.38 -7.51
C ILE A 80 14.67 -6.90 -7.72
N SER A 81 14.54 -6.17 -6.62
CA SER A 81 14.53 -4.71 -6.63
C SER A 81 15.70 -4.14 -5.82
N GLU A 82 16.43 -3.20 -6.40
CA GLU A 82 17.49 -2.47 -5.69
C GLU A 82 17.12 -1.00 -5.50
N LEU A 83 17.42 -0.46 -4.31
CA LEU A 83 17.24 0.96 -4.00
C LEU A 83 18.49 1.75 -4.35
N PHE A 84 18.36 2.66 -5.30
CA PHE A 84 19.36 3.65 -5.64
C PHE A 84 19.01 4.97 -4.94
N ALA A 85 19.71 5.25 -3.85
CA ALA A 85 19.54 6.45 -3.05
C ALA A 85 20.77 7.37 -3.16
N ARG A 86 20.54 8.69 -3.13
CA ARG A 86 21.63 9.65 -3.06
C ARG A 86 22.14 9.67 -1.62
N LEU A 87 23.41 9.28 -1.41
CA LEU A 87 24.06 9.43 -0.11
C LEU A 87 24.14 10.92 0.24
N SER A 88 23.46 11.33 1.30
CA SER A 88 23.48 12.69 1.81
C SER A 88 23.74 12.66 3.32
N ALA A 89 24.67 13.49 3.79
CA ALA A 89 24.96 13.63 5.22
C ALA A 89 23.80 14.25 6.02
N SER A 90 22.80 14.83 5.33
CA SER A 90 21.70 15.56 5.94
C SER A 90 20.47 14.69 6.27
N TYR A 91 20.43 13.43 5.81
CA TYR A 91 19.26 12.56 5.97
C TYR A 91 19.65 11.13 6.35
N PRO A 92 18.78 10.40 7.09
CA PRO A 92 19.01 9.00 7.39
C PRO A 92 19.12 8.19 6.09
N VAL A 93 20.17 7.39 5.97
CA VAL A 93 20.34 6.49 4.82
C VAL A 93 19.24 5.43 4.87
N VAL A 94 18.33 5.48 3.89
CA VAL A 94 17.33 4.43 3.68
C VAL A 94 18.04 3.24 3.03
N SER A 95 18.01 2.08 3.70
CA SER A 95 18.54 0.86 3.11
C SER A 95 17.48 0.23 2.21
N GLY A 96 17.87 -0.16 0.99
CA GLY A 96 17.05 -1.00 0.13
C GLY A 96 17.00 -2.47 0.55
N LYS A 97 17.79 -2.85 1.57
CA LYS A 97 17.80 -4.22 2.07
C LYS A 97 16.46 -4.52 2.73
N LEU A 98 15.81 -5.59 2.28
CA LEU A 98 14.55 -6.08 2.82
C LEU A 98 14.76 -7.12 3.93
N ASP A 99 15.87 -6.98 4.69
CA ASP A 99 16.32 -7.90 5.74
C ASP A 99 15.42 -7.91 6.99
N PHE A 100 14.43 -7.02 7.04
CA PHE A 100 13.41 -6.94 8.08
C PHE A 100 12.13 -7.73 7.73
N LEU A 101 12.09 -8.40 6.58
CA LEU A 101 11.00 -9.32 6.25
C LEU A 101 11.09 -10.62 7.08
N PRO A 102 9.93 -11.22 7.43
CA PRO A 102 9.87 -12.35 8.36
C PRO A 102 10.38 -13.70 7.80
N ASP A 103 10.74 -13.80 6.51
CA ASP A 103 11.39 -15.00 5.94
C ASP A 103 12.72 -14.64 5.26
N ARG A 104 13.82 -15.03 5.92
CA ARG A 104 15.15 -14.40 5.83
C ARG A 104 16.06 -14.91 4.71
N ASN A 105 15.58 -15.78 3.83
CA ASN A 105 16.50 -16.65 3.11
C ASN A 105 16.82 -16.25 1.67
N GLU A 106 16.46 -15.06 1.22
CA GLU A 106 17.11 -14.30 0.15
C GLU A 106 16.27 -13.06 -0.15
N SER A 107 16.90 -11.89 -0.21
CA SER A 107 16.27 -10.58 -0.41
C SER A 107 15.84 -10.32 -1.86
N TRP A 108 15.35 -11.35 -2.54
CA TRP A 108 14.88 -11.26 -3.92
C TRP A 108 13.37 -11.11 -3.90
N SER A 109 12.92 -9.87 -4.03
CA SER A 109 11.50 -9.53 -4.13
C SER A 109 11.38 -8.35 -5.06
N GLU A 110 10.43 -8.42 -5.98
CA GLU A 110 10.13 -7.30 -6.86
C GLU A 110 9.12 -6.36 -6.22
N VAL A 111 9.36 -5.06 -6.39
CA VAL A 111 8.38 -4.03 -6.06
C VAL A 111 7.30 -4.04 -7.14
N SER A 112 6.08 -4.45 -6.77
CA SER A 112 4.94 -4.51 -7.69
C SER A 112 4.32 -3.12 -7.92
N ASP A 113 4.25 -2.30 -6.86
CA ASP A 113 3.78 -0.92 -6.93
C ASP A 113 4.31 -0.11 -5.73
N HIS A 114 4.24 1.22 -5.81
CA HIS A 114 4.61 2.10 -4.71
C HIS A 114 3.74 3.35 -4.61
N CYS A 115 3.57 3.88 -3.39
CA CYS A 115 2.90 5.16 -3.19
C CYS A 115 3.46 5.89 -1.96
N ASN A 116 3.91 7.14 -2.14
CA ASN A 116 4.41 8.03 -1.08
C ASN A 116 5.40 7.36 -0.10
N GLY A 117 6.34 6.58 -0.62
CA GLY A 117 7.41 5.94 0.15
C GLY A 117 7.08 4.56 0.72
N LEU A 118 5.88 4.04 0.48
CA LEU A 118 5.53 2.65 0.76
C LEU A 118 5.58 1.84 -0.55
N PRO A 119 6.45 0.83 -0.69
CA PRO A 119 6.35 -0.17 -1.74
C PRO A 119 5.53 -1.39 -1.30
N ILE A 120 4.88 -2.05 -2.26
CA ILE A 120 4.38 -3.42 -2.16
C ILE A 120 5.46 -4.33 -2.77
N VAL A 121 5.82 -5.40 -2.06
CA VAL A 121 6.70 -6.44 -2.57
C VAL A 121 6.04 -7.81 -2.48
N GLU A 122 6.31 -8.64 -3.48
CA GLU A 122 5.89 -10.03 -3.51
C GLU A 122 7.08 -10.93 -3.14
N VAL A 123 6.89 -11.78 -2.14
CA VAL A 123 7.94 -12.65 -1.59
C VAL A 123 7.54 -14.10 -1.77
N TYR A 124 8.35 -14.90 -2.45
CA TYR A 124 8.11 -16.33 -2.63
C TYR A 124 8.39 -17.11 -1.33
N ASP A 125 7.45 -17.96 -0.92
CA ASP A 125 7.66 -18.91 0.17
C ASP A 125 8.43 -20.12 -0.37
N LYS A 126 9.70 -20.26 0.04
CA LYS A 126 10.53 -21.41 -0.35
C LYS A 126 10.02 -22.74 0.22
N LYS A 127 9.19 -22.72 1.27
CA LYS A 127 8.68 -23.92 1.95
C LYS A 127 7.43 -24.47 1.29
N VAL A 128 6.69 -23.63 0.57
CA VAL A 128 5.51 -24.06 -0.16
C VAL A 128 5.69 -23.64 -1.61
N PRO A 129 5.95 -24.60 -2.53
CA PRO A 129 6.07 -24.29 -3.94
C PRO A 129 4.86 -23.46 -4.39
N ASP A 130 5.11 -22.42 -5.18
CA ASP A 130 4.05 -21.65 -5.84
C ASP A 130 3.12 -20.85 -4.90
N HIS A 131 3.61 -20.52 -3.70
CA HIS A 131 2.98 -19.53 -2.85
C HIS A 131 3.83 -18.27 -2.76
N SER A 132 3.26 -17.14 -3.17
CA SER A 132 3.82 -15.84 -2.86
C SER A 132 3.07 -15.18 -1.70
N VAL A 133 3.74 -14.27 -1.00
CA VAL A 133 3.14 -13.47 0.05
C VAL A 133 3.49 -12.01 -0.19
N ASP A 134 2.45 -11.18 -0.28
CA ASP A 134 2.63 -9.75 -0.42
C ASP A 134 2.87 -9.06 0.91
N TYR A 135 3.79 -8.10 0.89
CA TYR A 135 4.08 -7.21 2.01
C TYR A 135 4.05 -5.75 1.56
N VAL A 136 3.47 -4.89 2.40
CA VAL A 136 3.65 -3.44 2.31
C VAL A 136 4.75 -3.04 3.26
N LEU A 137 5.71 -2.26 2.78
CA LEU A 137 6.90 -1.91 3.52
C LEU A 137 7.01 -0.41 3.74
N ASN A 138 7.78 -0.03 4.76
CA ASN A 138 8.34 1.30 4.89
C ASN A 138 9.86 1.15 5.07
N PRO A 139 10.64 1.26 3.98
CA PRO A 139 12.09 1.12 4.02
C PRO A 139 12.79 2.10 4.98
N ALA A 140 12.24 3.31 5.15
CA ALA A 140 12.80 4.32 6.03
C ALA A 140 12.66 3.98 7.52
N THR A 141 11.63 3.20 7.88
CA THR A 141 11.38 2.80 9.28
C THR A 141 11.63 1.32 9.53
N ARG A 142 11.99 0.56 8.49
CA ARG A 142 12.15 -0.92 8.53
C ARG A 142 10.89 -1.61 9.06
N TRP A 143 9.72 -1.05 8.75
CA TRP A 143 8.43 -1.60 9.08
C TRP A 143 7.85 -2.38 7.90
N CYS A 144 7.16 -3.47 8.18
CA CYS A 144 6.44 -4.26 7.18
C CYS A 144 5.09 -4.73 7.72
N ALA A 145 4.13 -4.95 6.82
CA ALA A 145 2.87 -5.62 7.10
C ALA A 145 2.52 -6.57 5.97
N ARG A 146 2.18 -7.80 6.34
CA ARG A 146 1.67 -8.83 5.43
C ARG A 146 0.28 -8.46 4.96
N LEU A 147 0.02 -8.58 3.66
CA LEU A 147 -1.35 -8.54 3.13
C LEU A 147 -2.01 -9.92 3.30
N PRO A 148 -3.28 -9.99 3.73
CA PRO A 148 -3.99 -11.25 3.76
C PRO A 148 -4.22 -11.76 2.33
N PRO A 149 -4.15 -13.07 2.06
CA PRO A 149 -4.44 -13.61 0.74
C PRO A 149 -5.92 -13.38 0.38
N LEU A 150 -6.19 -13.07 -0.90
CA LEU A 150 -7.55 -12.81 -1.36
C LEU A 150 -8.48 -14.03 -1.19
N SER A 151 -7.93 -15.25 -1.27
CA SER A 151 -8.67 -16.52 -1.11
C SER A 151 -9.43 -16.65 0.23
N THR A 152 -9.13 -15.79 1.21
CA THR A 152 -9.92 -15.67 2.44
C THR A 152 -11.33 -15.08 2.24
N LEU A 153 -11.67 -14.61 1.04
CA LEU A 153 -13.01 -14.13 0.66
C LEU A 153 -13.82 -15.11 -0.21
N ALA A 154 -13.24 -16.19 -0.72
CA ALA A 154 -13.92 -17.06 -1.70
C ALA A 154 -14.96 -17.98 -1.02
N SER A 155 -16.21 -17.53 -0.98
CA SER A 155 -17.38 -18.42 -1.00
C SER A 155 -17.48 -19.05 -2.41
N PRO A 156 -17.93 -20.30 -2.58
CA PRO A 156 -17.75 -21.04 -3.82
C PRO A 156 -18.69 -20.51 -4.91
N ALA A 157 -18.12 -19.78 -5.89
CA ALA A 157 -18.76 -19.53 -7.18
C ALA A 157 -18.31 -20.61 -8.19
N PRO A 158 -19.14 -20.96 -9.19
CA PRO A 158 -19.12 -22.26 -9.83
C PRO A 158 -17.79 -22.51 -10.53
N THR A 159 -17.21 -23.66 -10.20
CA THR A 159 -16.06 -24.27 -10.82
C THR A 159 -16.20 -24.18 -12.34
N MET A 160 -15.43 -23.30 -12.98
CA MET A 160 -15.12 -23.50 -14.38
C MET A 160 -14.35 -24.81 -14.42
N GLU A 161 -14.88 -25.82 -15.11
CA GLU A 161 -14.23 -27.13 -15.24
C GLU A 161 -12.83 -26.93 -15.85
N THR A 162 -11.81 -26.94 -14.99
CA THR A 162 -10.43 -26.78 -15.37
C THR A 162 -9.80 -28.13 -15.66
N GLY A 163 -9.12 -28.20 -16.81
CA GLY A 163 -8.50 -29.43 -17.31
C GLY A 163 -7.30 -29.89 -16.46
N PRO A 164 -6.72 -31.07 -16.76
CA PRO A 164 -5.86 -31.82 -15.83
C PRO A 164 -4.44 -31.24 -15.61
N TYR A 165 -4.18 -29.97 -15.93
CA TYR A 165 -2.82 -29.39 -15.96
C TYR A 165 -2.62 -28.16 -15.07
N GLU A 166 -3.54 -27.86 -14.14
CA GLU A 166 -3.53 -26.60 -13.35
C GLU A 166 -2.75 -26.61 -12.03
N ASP A 167 -1.89 -27.60 -11.76
CA ASP A 167 -1.22 -27.71 -10.46
C ASP A 167 0.18 -27.03 -10.38
N ARG A 168 0.57 -26.19 -11.35
CA ARG A 168 1.94 -25.60 -11.38
C ARG A 168 2.03 -24.10 -11.08
N TYR A 169 0.95 -23.35 -11.22
CA TYR A 169 0.89 -21.92 -10.91
C TYR A 169 -0.50 -21.56 -10.36
N GLY A 170 -0.57 -21.07 -9.12
CA GLY A 170 -1.80 -20.80 -8.39
C GLY A 170 -2.73 -19.89 -9.21
N PRO A 171 -3.99 -20.31 -9.47
CA PRO A 171 -4.81 -19.72 -10.54
C PRO A 171 -5.29 -18.27 -10.30
N TYR A 172 -5.00 -17.66 -9.14
CA TYR A 172 -5.57 -16.36 -8.76
C TYR A 172 -4.56 -15.21 -8.66
N GLU A 173 -3.26 -15.46 -8.47
CA GLU A 173 -2.31 -14.39 -8.13
C GLU A 173 -1.81 -13.59 -9.35
N ASN A 174 -1.83 -14.17 -10.57
CA ASN A 174 -1.34 -13.51 -11.80
C ASN A 174 -2.45 -12.83 -12.64
N ILE A 175 -3.70 -12.78 -12.16
CA ILE A 175 -4.82 -12.17 -12.90
C ILE A 175 -5.06 -10.72 -12.45
N TYR A 176 -4.49 -10.30 -11.31
CA TYR A 176 -4.71 -8.97 -10.75
C TYR A 176 -3.41 -8.21 -10.54
N ASP A 177 -3.39 -6.97 -10.99
CA ASP A 177 -2.44 -5.95 -10.61
C ASP A 177 -2.81 -5.34 -9.26
N LYS A 178 -1.79 -5.10 -8.43
CA LYS A 178 -1.94 -4.54 -7.08
C LYS A 178 -1.53 -3.07 -7.11
N TYR A 179 -2.45 -2.17 -6.81
CA TYR A 179 -2.18 -0.74 -6.76
C TYR A 179 -2.31 -0.19 -5.35
N LEU A 180 -1.24 0.38 -4.83
CA LEU A 180 -1.16 1.00 -3.52
C LEU A 180 -1.62 2.46 -3.60
N VAL A 181 -2.51 2.82 -2.68
CA VAL A 181 -2.88 4.20 -2.44
C VAL A 181 -2.56 4.55 -1.00
N TYR A 182 -1.59 5.44 -0.83
CA TYR A 182 -1.20 5.97 0.47
C TYR A 182 -0.93 7.46 0.35
N ASP A 183 -1.69 8.27 1.07
CA ASP A 183 -1.40 9.70 1.22
C ASP A 183 -1.36 10.01 2.72
N PRO A 184 -0.16 10.21 3.31
CA PRO A 184 -0.03 10.48 4.74
C PRO A 184 -0.73 11.77 5.16
N THR A 185 -0.99 12.71 4.24
CA THR A 185 -1.74 13.95 4.52
C THR A 185 -3.22 13.71 4.73
N VAL A 186 -3.79 12.71 4.07
CA VAL A 186 -5.22 12.36 4.15
C VAL A 186 -5.47 11.28 5.21
N SER A 187 -4.63 10.24 5.27
CA SER A 187 -4.82 9.08 6.14
C SER A 187 -3.48 8.44 6.48
N LEU A 188 -3.32 7.96 7.72
CA LEU A 188 -2.17 7.11 8.08
C LEU A 188 -2.34 5.66 7.63
N HIS A 189 -3.53 5.31 7.12
CA HIS A 189 -3.84 4.00 6.58
C HIS A 189 -3.81 4.04 5.07
N TYR A 190 -3.12 3.07 4.48
CA TYR A 190 -3.09 2.83 3.05
C TYR A 190 -4.25 1.91 2.62
N LYS A 191 -4.48 1.88 1.32
CA LYS A 191 -5.38 0.92 0.66
C LYS A 191 -4.64 0.25 -0.48
N VAL A 192 -5.00 -1.00 -0.78
CA VAL A 192 -4.50 -1.73 -1.95
C VAL A 192 -5.69 -2.12 -2.80
N PHE A 193 -5.64 -1.84 -4.10
CA PHE A 193 -6.68 -2.14 -5.06
C PHE A 193 -6.21 -3.29 -5.96
N LEU A 194 -7.07 -4.28 -6.17
CA LEU A 194 -6.82 -5.36 -7.14
C LEU A 194 -7.55 -5.05 -8.44
N ILE A 195 -6.80 -4.64 -9.46
CA ILE A 195 -7.35 -4.35 -10.79
C ILE A 195 -7.01 -5.52 -11.70
N ARG A 196 -7.99 -6.02 -12.45
CA ARG A 196 -7.77 -7.14 -13.36
C ARG A 196 -6.77 -6.78 -14.44
N ARG A 197 -5.74 -7.61 -14.59
CA ARG A 197 -4.75 -7.57 -15.66
C ARG A 197 -5.23 -8.40 -16.83
N PHE A 198 -5.08 -7.87 -18.04
CA PHE A 198 -5.33 -8.58 -19.28
C PHE A 198 -4.01 -8.78 -20.01
N HIS A 199 -3.50 -10.01 -19.99
CA HIS A 199 -2.23 -10.34 -20.64
C HIS A 199 -2.34 -10.26 -22.16
N SER A 200 -1.26 -9.84 -22.80
CA SER A 200 -1.20 -9.65 -24.24
C SER A 200 -1.44 -10.96 -24.99
N ARG A 201 -1.94 -10.85 -26.24
CA ARG A 201 -2.04 -12.00 -27.13
C ARG A 201 -0.65 -12.29 -27.70
N ILE A 202 0.11 -13.15 -27.03
CA ILE A 202 1.40 -13.61 -27.53
C ILE A 202 1.16 -14.63 -28.65
N GLU A 203 1.82 -14.48 -29.80
CA GLU A 203 1.75 -15.47 -30.87
C GLU A 203 2.59 -16.71 -30.50
N SER A 204 2.15 -17.89 -30.95
CA SER A 204 2.78 -19.19 -30.66
C SER A 204 4.28 -19.29 -31.01
N ARG A 205 4.85 -18.31 -31.71
CA ARG A 205 6.25 -18.31 -32.17
C ARG A 205 7.21 -17.57 -31.24
N ASP A 206 6.72 -16.89 -30.21
CA ASP A 206 7.59 -16.16 -29.28
C ASP A 206 8.19 -17.06 -28.20
N LEU A 207 9.48 -16.84 -27.89
CA LEU A 207 10.26 -17.64 -26.93
C LEU A 207 9.75 -17.56 -25.48
N HIS A 208 8.82 -16.64 -25.19
CA HIS A 208 8.13 -16.46 -23.89
C HIS A 208 6.66 -16.87 -23.97
N TYR A 209 6.32 -17.81 -24.86
CA TYR A 209 4.97 -18.36 -24.95
C TYR A 209 4.61 -19.15 -23.69
N ASP A 210 3.90 -18.50 -22.77
CA ASP A 210 3.16 -19.21 -21.73
C ASP A 210 1.78 -19.59 -22.29
N ALA A 211 1.57 -20.89 -22.54
CA ALA A 211 0.31 -21.46 -23.00
C ALA A 211 -0.86 -21.18 -22.04
N TYR A 212 -0.58 -20.74 -20.81
CA TYR A 212 -1.55 -20.30 -19.82
C TYR A 212 -2.17 -18.92 -20.13
N MET A 213 -1.58 -18.12 -21.02
CA MET A 213 -2.18 -16.88 -21.57
C MET A 213 -3.28 -17.17 -22.60
N LYS A 214 -4.06 -18.20 -22.30
CA LYS A 214 -5.08 -18.79 -23.14
C LYS A 214 -6.16 -17.77 -23.45
N LYS A 215 -6.63 -17.85 -24.69
CA LYS A 215 -7.76 -17.12 -25.28
C LYS A 215 -8.85 -16.85 -24.24
N LEU A 216 -9.10 -15.57 -23.94
CA LEU A 216 -10.26 -15.17 -23.15
C LEU A 216 -11.51 -15.55 -23.94
N ASP A 217 -12.63 -15.79 -23.26
CA ASP A 217 -13.92 -16.01 -23.93
C ASP A 217 -14.15 -14.87 -24.95
N PRO A 218 -14.42 -15.17 -26.23
CA PRO A 218 -14.71 -14.16 -27.24
C PRO A 218 -15.76 -13.12 -26.81
N ALA A 219 -16.75 -13.54 -25.99
CA ALA A 219 -17.75 -12.61 -25.46
C ALA A 219 -17.15 -11.63 -24.45
N MET A 220 -16.24 -12.09 -23.60
CA MET A 220 -15.50 -11.25 -22.66
C MET A 220 -14.54 -10.31 -23.40
N GLU A 221 -13.89 -10.76 -24.47
CA GLU A 221 -12.98 -9.89 -25.25
C GLU A 221 -13.72 -8.70 -25.91
N GLN A 222 -14.98 -8.88 -26.30
CA GLN A 222 -15.81 -7.81 -26.86
C GLN A 222 -16.47 -6.92 -25.81
N SER A 223 -16.37 -7.27 -24.53
CA SER A 223 -16.97 -6.51 -23.44
C SER A 223 -16.23 -5.19 -23.21
N GLU A 224 -16.97 -4.15 -22.85
CA GLU A 224 -16.42 -2.83 -22.53
C GLU A 224 -15.55 -2.87 -21.26
N TRP A 225 -14.47 -2.11 -21.26
CA TRP A 225 -13.57 -1.92 -20.13
C TRP A 225 -13.46 -0.45 -19.71
N PRO A 226 -13.50 -0.15 -18.40
CA PRO A 226 -13.92 -1.04 -17.32
C PRO A 226 -15.41 -1.39 -17.44
N PRO A 227 -15.85 -2.58 -16.98
CA PRO A 227 -17.28 -2.91 -16.96
C PRO A 227 -18.04 -1.93 -16.06
N SER A 228 -19.35 -1.76 -16.30
CA SER A 228 -20.21 -0.96 -15.42
C SER A 228 -21.39 -1.76 -14.90
N PRO A 229 -21.49 -2.01 -13.58
CA PRO A 229 -20.54 -1.64 -12.53
C PRO A 229 -19.21 -2.43 -12.58
N CYS A 230 -18.10 -1.77 -12.23
CA CYS A 230 -16.80 -2.40 -12.03
C CYS A 230 -16.63 -2.80 -10.56
N ILE A 231 -16.53 -4.09 -10.29
CA ILE A 231 -16.31 -4.61 -8.93
C ILE A 231 -14.80 -4.76 -8.71
N ILE A 232 -14.28 -4.12 -7.68
CA ILE A 232 -12.85 -4.12 -7.32
C ILE A 232 -12.71 -4.54 -5.86
N HIS A 233 -11.76 -5.45 -5.58
CA HIS A 233 -11.38 -5.78 -4.21
C HIS A 233 -10.39 -4.74 -3.67
N VAL A 234 -10.69 -4.20 -2.49
CA VAL A 234 -9.90 -3.14 -1.85
C VAL A 234 -9.54 -3.55 -0.44
N TYR A 235 -8.25 -3.74 -0.18
CA TYR A 235 -7.73 -3.88 1.18
C TYR A 235 -7.62 -2.52 1.83
N SER A 236 -7.93 -2.43 3.12
CA SER A 236 -7.63 -1.23 3.91
C SER A 236 -6.88 -1.59 5.19
N SER A 237 -5.73 -0.94 5.41
CA SER A 237 -4.94 -1.16 6.63
C SER A 237 -5.58 -0.59 7.90
N LYS A 238 -6.69 0.15 7.76
CA LYS A 238 -7.50 0.60 8.90
C LYS A 238 -8.28 -0.55 9.53
N ILE A 239 -8.82 -1.44 8.70
CA ILE A 239 -9.68 -2.56 9.10
C ILE A 239 -8.95 -3.90 9.03
N GLY A 240 -7.87 -4.00 8.25
CA GLY A 240 -7.07 -5.21 8.07
C GLY A 240 -7.74 -6.28 7.21
N LYS A 241 -8.64 -5.89 6.30
CA LYS A 241 -9.46 -6.81 5.49
C LYS A 241 -9.64 -6.31 4.06
N TRP A 242 -9.95 -7.23 3.16
CA TRP A 242 -10.41 -6.97 1.79
C TRP A 242 -11.92 -6.72 1.78
N GLU A 243 -12.36 -5.73 1.01
CA GLU A 243 -13.78 -5.42 0.77
C GLU A 243 -14.02 -5.30 -0.73
N GLU A 244 -15.15 -5.82 -1.22
CA GLU A 244 -15.61 -5.53 -2.58
C GLU A 244 -16.20 -4.12 -2.66
N ARG A 245 -15.87 -3.40 -3.72
CA ARG A 245 -16.40 -2.07 -4.00
C ARG A 245 -16.86 -2.00 -5.44
N SER A 246 -18.07 -1.49 -5.63
CA SER A 246 -18.67 -1.25 -6.93
C SER A 246 -18.39 0.19 -7.38
N PHE A 247 -17.86 0.34 -8.59
CA PHE A 247 -17.58 1.62 -9.23
C PHE A 247 -18.42 1.74 -10.50
N VAL A 248 -19.15 2.84 -10.63
CA VAL A 248 -19.90 3.14 -11.86
C VAL A 248 -19.00 3.95 -12.78
N GLN A 249 -19.09 3.67 -14.08
CA GLN A 249 -18.30 4.37 -15.08
C GLN A 249 -18.95 5.72 -15.37
N GLU A 250 -18.20 6.80 -15.23
CA GLU A 250 -18.63 8.13 -15.66
C GLU A 250 -18.05 8.43 -17.05
N GLY A 251 -18.92 8.64 -18.05
CA GLY A 251 -18.51 8.88 -19.43
C GLY A 251 -18.38 7.61 -20.27
N LYS A 252 -17.64 7.70 -21.39
CA LYS A 252 -17.47 6.60 -22.36
C LYS A 252 -16.47 5.56 -21.87
N ALA A 253 -16.67 4.28 -22.23
CA ALA A 253 -15.75 3.20 -21.90
C ALA A 253 -14.38 3.47 -22.51
N ALA A 254 -13.32 2.99 -21.84
CA ALA A 254 -11.94 3.17 -22.31
C ALA A 254 -11.67 2.38 -23.58
N GLY A 255 -12.41 1.29 -23.81
CA GLY A 255 -12.33 0.44 -24.99
C GLY A 255 -12.98 -0.90 -24.69
N THR A 256 -12.67 -1.90 -25.50
CA THR A 256 -12.99 -3.30 -25.22
C THR A 256 -11.84 -3.98 -24.47
N ILE A 257 -12.12 -5.11 -23.83
CA ILE A 257 -11.05 -5.93 -23.23
C ILE A 257 -10.04 -6.39 -24.30
N ALA A 258 -10.47 -6.62 -25.54
CA ALA A 258 -9.57 -6.92 -26.66
C ALA A 258 -8.55 -5.80 -26.89
N ASP A 259 -8.98 -4.53 -26.83
CA ASP A 259 -8.08 -3.37 -26.99
C ASP A 259 -7.03 -3.33 -25.87
N MET A 260 -7.42 -3.66 -24.64
CA MET A 260 -6.50 -3.70 -23.48
C MET A 260 -5.42 -4.79 -23.61
N ARG A 261 -5.67 -5.85 -24.39
CA ARG A 261 -4.67 -6.91 -24.64
C ARG A 261 -3.69 -6.58 -25.76
N LEU A 262 -4.03 -5.63 -26.63
CA LEU A 262 -3.19 -5.28 -27.78
C LEU A 262 -2.13 -4.22 -27.44
N SER A 263 -2.22 -3.58 -26.28
CA SER A 263 -1.41 -2.41 -25.92
C SER A 263 0.00 -2.71 -25.41
N TRP A 264 0.59 -3.88 -25.68
CA TRP A 264 2.00 -4.09 -25.33
C TRP A 264 2.90 -3.50 -26.42
N PRO A 265 3.78 -2.54 -26.10
CA PRO A 265 4.62 -1.90 -27.09
C PRO A 265 5.85 -2.78 -27.33
N TYR A 266 5.87 -3.46 -28.47
CA TYR A 266 7.11 -3.65 -29.21
C TYR A 266 6.92 -2.99 -30.57
N ASP A 267 6.93 -1.66 -30.55
CA ASP A 267 7.41 -0.81 -31.64
C ASP A 267 8.49 0.11 -31.07
#